data_AF-A0A8T7J622-F1
#
_entry.id   AF-A0A8T7J622-F1
#
_cell.length_a   1.000
_cell.length_b   1.000
_cell.length_c   1.000
_cell.angle_alpha   90.00
_cell.angle_beta   90.00
_cell.angle_gamma   90.00
#
_symmetry.space_group_name_H-M   'P 1'
#
loop_
_entity.id
_entity.type
_entity.pdbx_description
1 polymer ?
#
loop_
_entity_poly.entity_id
_entity_poly.type
_entity_poly.pdbx_seq_one_letter_code
_entity_poly.pdbx_strand_id
1 'polypeptide(L)'
;MKSIFNAFYNALIRVQERRARQKLRSELLRLSDLALIDAGFDRALLESGVKAWPWRIQEEATTVTVKHATIKAANEDNTAKAA
;
A
#
# COMPACT_ATOMS: atom_id res chain seq x y z
N MET A 1 -7.37 15.01 -24.78
CA MET A 1 -6.24 14.07 -25.00
C MET A 1 -5.41 13.70 -23.75
N LYS A 2 -5.86 14.01 -22.51
CA LYS A 2 -5.13 13.67 -21.25
C LYS A 2 -5.56 12.33 -20.61
N SER A 3 -6.75 11.83 -20.96
CA SER A 3 -7.35 10.65 -20.33
C SER A 3 -6.73 9.31 -20.75
N ILE A 4 -6.34 9.19 -22.03
CA ILE A 4 -5.72 7.97 -22.58
C ILE A 4 -4.30 7.78 -22.03
N PHE A 5 -3.54 8.87 -21.90
CA PHE A 5 -2.17 8.84 -21.37
C PHE A 5 -2.15 8.44 -19.88
N ASN A 6 -3.10 8.97 -19.09
CA ASN A 6 -3.28 8.56 -17.69
C ASN A 6 -3.72 7.09 -17.57
N ALA A 7 -4.63 6.61 -18.44
CA ALA A 7 -5.03 5.21 -18.45
C ALA A 7 -3.86 4.27 -18.76
N PHE A 8 -3.01 4.64 -19.73
CA PHE A 8 -1.80 3.91 -20.06
C PHE A 8 -0.77 3.91 -18.91
N TYR A 9 -0.50 5.07 -18.32
CA TYR A 9 0.44 5.20 -17.20
C TYR A 9 -0.01 4.38 -15.99
N ASN A 10 -1.30 4.43 -15.67
CA ASN A 10 -1.90 3.61 -14.62
C ASN A 10 -1.83 2.11 -14.95
N ALA A 11 -2.04 1.72 -16.21
CA ALA A 11 -1.90 0.32 -16.64
C ALA A 11 -0.46 -0.17 -16.52
N LEU A 12 0.52 0.66 -16.89
CA LEU A 12 1.94 0.35 -16.78
C LEU A 12 2.35 0.17 -15.31
N ILE A 13 1.94 1.08 -14.42
CA ILE A 13 2.19 0.97 -12.98
C ILE A 13 1.60 -0.34 -12.45
N ARG A 14 0.35 -0.67 -12.79
CA ARG A 14 -0.31 -1.92 -12.36
C ARG A 14 0.44 -3.17 -12.82
N VAL A 15 0.95 -3.18 -14.06
CA VAL A 15 1.74 -4.31 -14.59
C VAL A 15 3.07 -4.42 -13.85
N GLN A 16 3.76 -3.31 -13.60
CA GLN A 16 5.04 -3.31 -12.89
C GLN A 16 4.88 -3.72 -11.44
N GLU A 17 3.86 -3.24 -10.74
CA GLU A 17 3.53 -3.68 -9.39
C GLU A 17 3.27 -5.18 -9.34
N ARG A 18 2.51 -5.72 -10.30
CA ARG A 18 2.23 -7.16 -10.36
C ARG A 18 3.52 -7.95 -10.57
N ARG A 19 4.40 -7.51 -11.47
CA ARG A 19 5.72 -8.14 -11.71
C ARG A 19 6.63 -8.07 -10.49
N ALA A 20 6.71 -6.91 -9.84
CA ALA A 20 7.49 -6.72 -8.62
C ALA A 20 7.02 -7.66 -7.51
N ARG A 21 5.69 -7.76 -7.30
CA ARG A 21 5.11 -8.71 -6.36
C ARG A 21 5.42 -10.16 -6.76
N GLN A 22 5.29 -10.54 -8.03
CA GLN A 22 5.66 -11.89 -8.48
C GLN A 22 7.12 -12.24 -8.17
N LYS A 23 8.05 -11.32 -8.43
CA LYS A 23 9.47 -11.51 -8.13
C LYS A 23 9.71 -11.60 -6.62
N LEU A 24 9.10 -10.72 -5.83
CA LEU A 24 9.22 -10.75 -4.38
C LEU A 24 8.69 -12.08 -3.81
N ARG A 25 7.56 -12.58 -4.31
CA ARG A 25 7.01 -13.90 -3.95
C ARG A 25 8.02 -15.01 -4.19
N SER A 26 8.67 -15.02 -5.36
CA SER A 26 9.65 -16.07 -5.67
C SER A 26 10.87 -16.03 -4.77
N GLU A 27 11.33 -14.84 -4.35
CA GLU A 27 12.42 -14.73 -3.39
C GLU A 27 11.98 -15.13 -1.97
N LEU A 28 10.79 -14.70 -1.53
CA LEU A 28 10.25 -15.07 -0.22
C LEU A 28 10.01 -16.59 -0.09
N LEU A 29 9.52 -17.25 -1.15
CA LEU A 29 9.33 -18.70 -1.14
C LEU A 29 10.64 -19.51 -1.10
N ARG A 30 11.80 -18.88 -1.35
CA ARG A 30 13.11 -19.51 -1.17
C ARG A 30 13.62 -19.43 0.27
N LEU A 31 13.04 -18.56 1.09
CA LEU A 31 13.40 -18.44 2.50
C LEU A 31 12.84 -19.62 3.29
N SER A 32 13.49 -19.91 4.43
CA SER A 32 12.96 -20.88 5.39
C SER A 32 11.74 -20.32 6.11
N ASP A 33 10.89 -21.21 6.61
CA ASP A 33 9.67 -20.82 7.32
C ASP A 33 9.97 -19.96 8.56
N LEU A 34 11.09 -20.24 9.24
CA LEU A 34 11.56 -19.42 10.37
C LEU A 34 11.89 -17.99 9.94
N ALA A 35 12.59 -17.81 8.82
CA ALA A 35 12.93 -16.49 8.29
C ALA A 35 11.68 -15.73 7.78
N LEU A 36 10.67 -16.44 7.27
CA LEU A 36 9.39 -15.86 6.89
C LEU A 36 8.64 -15.34 8.11
N ILE A 37 8.55 -16.14 9.18
CA ILE A 37 7.88 -15.76 10.42
C ILE A 37 8.57 -14.57 11.06
N ASP A 38 9.91 -14.58 11.16
CA ASP A 38 10.71 -13.47 11.71
C ASP A 38 10.50 -12.16 10.91
N ALA A 39 10.35 -12.27 9.59
CA ALA A 39 10.04 -11.13 8.73
C ALA A 39 8.53 -10.76 8.69
N GLY A 40 7.67 -11.46 9.44
CA GLY A 40 6.23 -11.20 9.53
C GLY A 40 5.43 -11.62 8.28
N PHE A 41 5.85 -12.66 7.58
CA PHE A 41 5.19 -13.19 6.38
C PHE A 41 4.58 -14.58 6.60
N ASP A 42 3.40 -14.79 6.02
CA ASP A 42 2.73 -16.10 6.04
C ASP A 42 3.01 -16.86 4.74
N ARG A 43 3.56 -18.07 4.88
CA ARG A 43 3.85 -18.97 3.77
C ARG A 43 2.58 -19.40 3.02
N ALA A 44 1.47 -19.64 3.72
CA ALA A 44 0.21 -20.02 3.09
C ALA A 44 -0.33 -18.90 2.19
N LEU A 45 -0.23 -17.64 2.66
CA LEU A 45 -0.57 -16.47 1.85
C LEU A 45 0.37 -16.34 0.64
N LEU A 46 1.67 -16.56 0.81
CA LEU A 46 2.62 -16.56 -0.30
C LEU A 46 2.26 -17.61 -1.34
N GLU A 47 1.96 -18.84 -0.93
CA GLU A 47 1.60 -19.94 -1.83
C GLU A 47 0.33 -19.64 -2.64
N SER A 48 -0.67 -19.00 -2.03
CA SER A 48 -1.93 -18.61 -2.69
C SER A 48 -1.76 -17.56 -3.81
N GLY A 49 -0.57 -16.95 -3.92
CA GLY A 49 -0.16 -16.12 -5.04
C GLY A 49 -0.30 -14.61 -4.82
N VAL A 50 -0.01 -13.83 -5.86
CA VAL A 50 -0.03 -12.35 -5.81
C VAL A 50 -1.41 -11.78 -5.52
N LYS A 51 -2.48 -12.55 -5.73
CA LYS A 51 -3.85 -12.14 -5.41
C LYS A 51 -4.11 -11.98 -3.90
N ALA A 52 -3.36 -12.70 -3.05
CA ALA A 52 -3.49 -12.61 -1.60
C ALA A 52 -2.50 -11.62 -0.97
N TRP A 53 -1.97 -10.70 -1.79
CA TRP A 53 -1.24 -9.57 -1.26
C TRP A 53 -2.18 -8.71 -0.40
N PRO A 54 -1.77 -8.25 0.79
CA PRO A 54 -0.44 -8.37 1.40
C PRO A 54 -0.25 -9.70 2.15
N TRP A 55 0.87 -10.40 1.92
CA TRP A 55 1.19 -11.69 2.56
C TRP A 55 1.67 -11.57 4.01
N ARG A 56 1.24 -10.53 4.72
CA ARG A 56 1.62 -10.29 6.11
C ARG A 56 0.85 -11.23 7.01
N ILE A 57 1.52 -11.73 8.05
CA ILE A 57 0.84 -12.36 9.17
C ILE A 57 -0.08 -11.27 9.75
N GLN A 58 -1.38 -11.54 9.86
CA GLN A 58 -2.32 -10.66 10.52
C GLN A 58 -1.99 -10.65 12.02
N GLU A 59 -0.99 -9.87 12.40
CA GLU A 59 -0.88 -9.36 13.75
C GLU A 59 -2.01 -8.34 13.85
N GLU A 60 -3.02 -8.60 14.68
CA GLU A 60 -4.27 -7.86 14.79
C GLU A 60 -4.08 -6.39 14.42
N ALA A 61 -4.46 -6.05 13.19
CA ALA A 61 -4.29 -4.73 12.66
C ALA A 61 -5.22 -3.82 13.45
N THR A 62 -4.71 -3.22 14.52
CA THR A 62 -5.35 -2.10 15.19
C THR A 62 -5.44 -1.01 14.14
N THR A 63 -6.58 -0.93 13.48
CA THR A 63 -6.86 0.05 12.45
C THR A 63 -6.83 1.42 13.12
N VAL A 64 -5.67 2.06 13.15
CA VAL A 64 -5.57 3.49 13.42
C VAL A 64 -6.22 4.17 12.22
N THR A 65 -7.52 4.37 12.35
CA THR A 65 -8.33 5.09 11.38
C THR A 65 -7.88 6.55 11.47
N VAL A 66 -6.91 6.94 10.66
CA VAL A 66 -6.51 8.34 10.53
C VAL A 66 -7.68 9.05 9.84
N LYS A 67 -8.60 9.59 10.65
CA LYS A 67 -9.63 10.50 10.17
C LYS A 67 -8.91 11.73 9.62
N HIS A 68 -8.83 11.84 8.29
CA HIS A 68 -8.48 13.09 7.63
C HIS A 68 -9.63 14.08 7.83
N ALA A 69 -9.75 14.63 9.03
CA ALA A 69 -10.59 15.78 9.31
C ALA A 69 -9.91 17.02 8.69
N THR A 70 -10.30 17.32 7.46
CA THR A 70 -10.44 18.68 6.90
C THR A 70 -9.61 19.77 7.57
N ILE A 71 -8.37 19.96 7.13
CA ILE A 71 -7.63 21.22 7.28
C ILE A 71 -8.21 22.20 6.25
N LYS A 72 -9.39 22.76 6.51
CA LYS A 72 -9.95 23.88 5.73
C LYS A 72 -10.96 24.67 6.56
N ALA A 73 -10.52 25.34 7.63
CA ALA A 73 -11.29 26.40 8.31
C ALA A 73 -10.49 27.08 9.44
N ALA A 74 -9.28 27.59 9.20
CA ALA A 74 -8.56 28.36 10.22
C ALA A 74 -7.60 29.41 9.64
N ASN A 75 -8.00 30.09 8.55
CA ASN A 75 -7.19 31.18 8.00
C ASN A 75 -7.98 32.44 7.65
N GLU A 76 -9.19 32.63 8.21
CA GLU A 76 -10.02 33.81 7.95
C GLU A 76 -10.09 34.81 9.13
N ASP A 77 -9.51 34.52 10.30
CA ASP A 77 -9.63 35.40 11.48
C ASP A 77 -8.53 36.47 11.64
N ASN A 78 -7.55 36.57 10.73
CA ASN A 78 -6.44 37.52 10.88
C ASN A 78 -6.48 38.76 9.96
N THR A 79 -7.60 39.00 9.26
CA THR A 79 -7.77 40.20 8.40
C THR A 79 -8.61 41.32 9.00
N ALA A 80 -9.07 41.21 10.26
CA ALA A 80 -9.89 42.25 10.90
C ALA A 80 -9.11 43.16 11.88
N LYS A 81 -7.78 43.27 11.75
CA LYS A 81 -6.97 44.23 12.53
C LYS A 81 -6.09 45.11 11.64
N ALA A 82 -6.71 45.82 10.70
CA ALA A 82 -6.12 46.98 10.04
C ALA A 82 -7.22 47.84 9.38
N ALA A 83 -7.95 48.61 10.19
CA ALA A 83 -8.62 49.85 9.78
C ALA A 83 -8.96 50.65 11.03
#